data_AF-A0A812IZ71-F1
#
_entry.id   AF-A0A812IZ71-F1
#
_cell.length_a   1.000
_cell.length_b   1.000
_cell.length_c   1.000
_cell.angle_alpha   90.00
_cell.angle_beta   90.00
_cell.angle_gamma   90.00
#
_symmetry.space_group_name_H-M   'P 1'
#
loop_
_entity.id
_entity.type
_entity.pdbx_description
1 polymer ?
#
loop_
_entity_poly.entity_id
_entity_poly.type
_entity_poly.pdbx_seq_one_letter_code
_entity_poly.pdbx_strand_id
1 'polypeptide(L)'
;MHARNLRQTPLAIAWLACLLLWEFTSAESDSCRSSDDTSLIQLAPSNLRARVSPCLNAYQQSVQSVLSDYGDHVLQRSWGGSSAPARTGQAPVLGVGFDGATSMALATFCRQRGLSVLHARPGQQSHWISSYPALYGKYKSAGRCRKELDKFDFSLAAGEGYNVLFDEAVSHHFLDFFFISPDSKVLLAVHPSTERQNQTSTIQFRSEHTFPAMSTCNRDVADVSQAQAIDLMRAHQDLVRCVVPSEQLLEVRLENNNLTAISAFLGLGLRQFEAPWPQFRYGFTPRFSGGGDRKAVGKTLSVCITGQMGRLELESKIAHVIKPASRQGMQVIVMVVLDPRDSTHFVHRGGLDVVIGPYKSFDDFRGLIPGPASVIYDPFIPEDFPIIHGYLEELRKEPGNPRMRAFSHMRQWEALSRCAELQKDHQPDMTLRLREDTYLLQSMHPDAEKEGVYVPQCRPCGGVNDKAAFAVGADVAYRYLTTPLKLMRTDFDFIRKHHKAHSKGAMGPEAVLMESLFKAKIKSFPLPPESLPMAPARHAKYEDQFYYCFYRSVQECIPEATLRQLKAKSPRINGVANESVACTPVSA
;
A
#
# COMPACT_ATOMS: atom_id res chain seq x y z
N MET A 1 20.76 -54.45 66.92
CA MET A 1 21.95 -55.27 67.26
C MET A 1 22.24 -56.17 66.07
N HIS A 2 23.47 -56.10 65.53
CA HIS A 2 24.04 -56.98 64.47
C HIS A 2 23.39 -56.85 63.08
N ALA A 3 24.07 -56.87 61.94
CA ALA A 3 25.50 -56.90 61.62
C ALA A 3 25.70 -56.49 60.13
N ARG A 4 26.78 -55.72 59.90
CA ARG A 4 27.81 -55.81 58.85
C ARG A 4 27.52 -56.29 57.41
N ASN A 5 28.13 -55.50 56.50
CA ASN A 5 28.91 -55.88 55.29
C ASN A 5 28.08 -56.35 54.07
N LEU A 6 28.28 -55.88 52.84
CA LEU A 6 29.54 -55.91 52.07
C LEU A 6 29.49 -55.05 50.78
N ARG A 7 30.71 -54.64 50.40
CA ARG A 7 31.26 -54.01 49.20
C ARG A 7 30.71 -54.48 47.84
N GLN A 8 30.69 -53.57 46.84
CA GLN A 8 31.54 -53.55 45.63
C GLN A 8 30.87 -52.77 44.47
N THR A 9 31.48 -51.64 44.09
CA THR A 9 31.39 -51.00 42.75
C THR A 9 32.18 -51.82 41.71
N PRO A 10 32.17 -51.53 40.39
CA PRO A 10 31.44 -50.50 39.61
C PRO A 10 30.79 -51.04 38.31
N LEU A 11 29.88 -50.28 37.68
CA LEU A 11 29.80 -50.18 36.22
C LEU A 11 28.82 -49.08 35.77
N ALA A 12 29.38 -48.14 35.00
CA ALA A 12 28.82 -47.56 33.79
C ALA A 12 27.60 -46.61 33.85
N ILE A 13 27.91 -45.36 33.44
CA ILE A 13 27.11 -44.48 32.57
C ILE A 13 25.98 -43.69 33.26
N ALA A 14 26.37 -42.54 33.81
CA ALA A 14 25.77 -41.22 33.57
C ALA A 14 26.60 -40.21 34.37
N TRP A 15 26.85 -39.01 33.86
CA TRP A 15 27.69 -37.92 34.41
C TRP A 15 29.06 -37.72 33.76
N LEU A 16 29.11 -37.51 32.43
CA LEU A 16 30.18 -36.72 31.78
C LEU A 16 29.84 -36.37 30.32
N ALA A 17 28.73 -35.67 30.09
CA ALA A 17 28.36 -35.17 28.75
C ALA A 17 27.58 -33.85 28.77
N CYS A 18 27.94 -32.89 29.64
CA CYS A 18 27.38 -31.53 29.63
C CYS A 18 28.41 -30.41 29.86
N LEU A 19 29.71 -30.70 29.74
CA LEU A 19 30.77 -29.70 29.99
C LEU A 19 31.86 -29.65 28.92
N LEU A 20 31.56 -30.10 27.69
CA LEU A 20 32.50 -30.06 26.56
C LEU A 20 31.84 -29.76 25.20
N LEU A 21 30.96 -28.77 25.12
CA LEU A 21 30.53 -28.17 23.84
C LEU A 21 30.15 -26.69 23.99
N TRP A 22 31.04 -25.88 24.57
CA TRP A 22 30.93 -24.42 24.46
C TRP A 22 32.31 -23.73 24.46
N GLU A 23 33.24 -24.17 23.61
CA GLU A 23 34.38 -23.36 23.18
C GLU A 23 34.81 -23.82 21.77
N PHE A 24 35.24 -22.85 20.94
CA PHE A 24 35.62 -22.93 19.51
C PHE A 24 34.43 -23.03 18.53
N THR A 25 34.02 -21.93 17.87
CA THR A 25 34.83 -21.18 16.90
C THR A 25 34.86 -19.66 17.17
N SER A 26 35.90 -19.23 17.89
CA SER A 26 36.52 -17.91 17.72
C SER A 26 37.97 -18.16 17.30
N ALA A 27 38.21 -18.11 15.99
CA ALA A 27 39.55 -18.08 15.43
C ALA A 27 39.56 -17.06 14.28
N GLU A 28 40.22 -15.94 14.56
CA GLU A 28 41.01 -15.14 13.63
C GLU A 28 40.31 -14.51 12.43
N SER A 29 39.82 -13.28 12.63
CA SER A 29 39.96 -12.22 11.62
C SER A 29 40.22 -10.86 12.29
N ASP A 30 41.28 -10.77 13.09
CA ASP A 30 41.90 -9.49 13.44
C ASP A 30 42.98 -9.18 12.39
N SER A 31 42.56 -8.66 11.24
CA SER A 31 43.33 -7.67 10.46
C SER A 31 42.40 -7.03 9.43
N CYS A 32 42.50 -5.70 9.30
CA CYS A 32 41.74 -4.83 8.39
C CYS A 32 40.30 -4.47 8.80
N ARG A 33 40.13 -3.91 10.00
CA ARG A 33 39.27 -2.73 10.15
C ARG A 33 40.13 -1.59 10.67
N SER A 34 40.84 -0.92 9.75
CA SER A 34 41.09 0.49 9.98
C SER A 34 39.73 1.17 9.90
N SER A 35 39.26 1.65 11.05
CA SER A 35 38.26 2.70 11.14
C SER A 35 38.90 4.04 10.76
N ASP A 36 39.62 4.05 9.64
CA ASP A 36 40.19 5.25 9.07
C ASP A 36 39.15 5.86 8.13
N ASP A 37 38.56 6.94 8.63
CA ASP A 37 38.50 8.17 7.86
C ASP A 37 37.54 8.23 6.66
N THR A 38 36.29 7.82 6.86
CA THR A 38 35.19 8.64 6.34
C THR A 38 34.80 9.64 7.40
N SER A 39 35.69 10.61 7.64
CA SER A 39 35.25 11.93 8.07
C SER A 39 34.25 12.40 7.00
N LEU A 40 32.95 12.17 7.26
CA LEU A 40 31.89 12.91 6.59
C LEU A 40 32.21 14.37 6.85
N ILE A 41 32.88 15.00 5.87
CA ILE A 41 33.19 16.41 5.90
C ILE A 41 31.82 17.07 5.98
N GLN A 42 31.42 17.45 7.19
CA GLN A 42 30.28 18.33 7.39
C GLN A 42 30.63 19.60 6.64
N LEU A 43 30.09 19.72 5.43
CA LEU A 43 30.37 20.86 4.57
C LEU A 43 29.81 22.06 5.30
N ALA A 44 30.71 22.94 5.75
CA ALA A 44 30.32 24.25 6.24
C ALA A 44 29.37 24.88 5.20
N PRO A 45 28.25 25.50 5.60
CA PRO A 45 27.23 26.01 4.67
C PRO A 45 27.78 26.91 3.55
N SER A 46 28.90 27.61 3.78
CA SER A 46 29.61 28.41 2.79
C SER A 46 30.16 27.58 1.61
N ASN A 47 30.66 26.37 1.87
CA ASN A 47 31.25 25.50 0.86
C ASN A 47 30.15 24.89 -0.03
N LEU A 48 28.99 24.58 0.56
CA LEU A 48 27.85 24.09 -0.20
C LEU A 48 27.33 25.14 -1.18
N ARG A 49 27.20 26.41 -0.76
CA ARG A 49 26.78 27.51 -1.66
C ARG A 49 27.73 27.68 -2.85
N ALA A 50 29.04 27.66 -2.59
CA ALA A 50 30.05 27.77 -3.65
C ALA A 50 29.94 26.60 -4.66
N ARG A 51 29.74 25.37 -4.17
CA ARG A 51 29.56 24.17 -5.00
C ARG A 51 28.30 24.22 -5.86
N VAL A 52 27.19 24.72 -5.31
CA VAL A 52 25.88 24.74 -5.97
C VAL A 52 25.74 25.88 -6.98
N SER A 53 26.50 26.98 -6.83
CA SER A 53 26.39 28.18 -7.66
C SER A 53 26.51 27.92 -9.18
N PRO A 54 27.50 27.15 -9.70
CA PRO A 54 27.56 26.84 -11.13
C PRO A 54 26.33 26.09 -11.64
N CYS A 55 25.83 25.12 -10.87
CA CYS A 55 24.62 24.35 -11.21
C CYS A 55 23.38 25.24 -11.27
N LEU A 56 23.26 26.18 -10.32
CA LEU A 56 22.18 27.16 -10.28
C LEU A 56 22.19 28.10 -11.50
N ASN A 57 23.37 28.56 -11.93
CA ASN A 57 23.49 29.40 -13.12
C ASN A 57 23.08 28.63 -14.39
N ALA A 58 23.50 27.38 -14.54
CA ALA A 58 23.10 26.54 -15.67
C ALA A 58 21.58 26.28 -15.65
N TYR A 59 21.01 25.98 -14.48
CA TYR A 59 19.57 25.81 -14.32
C TYR A 59 18.80 27.10 -14.66
N GLN A 60 19.28 28.26 -14.20
CA GLN A 60 18.69 29.56 -14.48
C GLN A 60 18.62 29.83 -15.99
N GLN A 61 19.70 29.55 -16.73
CA GLN A 61 19.73 29.71 -18.18
C GLN A 61 18.72 28.80 -18.88
N SER A 62 18.67 27.53 -18.48
CA SER A 62 17.71 26.56 -19.02
C SER A 62 16.26 26.98 -18.76
N VAL A 63 15.94 27.41 -17.53
CA VAL A 63 14.59 27.88 -17.20
C VAL A 63 14.27 29.18 -17.92
N GLN A 64 15.20 30.12 -18.02
CA GLN A 64 14.99 31.42 -18.69
C GLN A 64 14.71 31.25 -20.19
N SER A 65 15.27 30.22 -20.83
CA SER A 65 14.95 29.89 -22.23
C SER A 65 13.48 29.49 -22.43
N VAL A 66 12.82 29.01 -21.38
CA VAL A 66 11.40 28.62 -21.38
C VAL A 66 10.51 29.73 -20.79
N LEU A 67 10.98 30.39 -19.73
CA LEU A 67 10.28 31.39 -18.91
C LEU A 67 11.19 32.61 -18.71
N SER A 68 11.14 33.53 -19.68
CA SER A 68 12.08 34.67 -19.77
C SER A 68 12.17 35.56 -18.50
N ASP A 69 11.11 35.64 -17.71
CA ASP A 69 11.00 36.49 -16.51
C ASP A 69 11.23 35.75 -15.18
N TYR A 70 11.60 34.46 -15.24
CA TYR A 70 11.66 33.60 -14.07
C TYR A 70 13.09 33.34 -13.56
N GLY A 71 14.08 33.30 -14.45
CA GLY A 71 15.45 32.88 -14.10
C GLY A 71 16.07 33.67 -12.93
N ASP A 72 15.91 35.00 -12.92
CA ASP A 72 16.50 35.87 -11.91
C ASP A 72 15.92 35.64 -10.51
N HIS A 73 14.69 35.16 -10.42
CA HIS A 73 14.05 34.83 -9.14
C HIS A 73 14.85 33.75 -8.39
N VAL A 74 15.31 32.72 -9.10
CA VAL A 74 15.99 31.56 -8.53
C VAL A 74 17.34 31.95 -7.92
N LEU A 75 18.12 32.81 -8.58
CA LEU A 75 19.43 33.23 -8.08
C LEU A 75 19.36 34.15 -6.86
N GLN A 76 18.23 34.82 -6.65
CA GLN A 76 18.04 35.78 -5.55
C GLN A 76 17.54 35.11 -4.26
N ARG A 77 17.24 33.80 -4.28
CA ARG A 77 16.74 33.03 -3.12
C ARG A 77 17.81 32.82 -2.05
N SER A 78 17.39 32.89 -0.79
CA SER A 78 18.17 32.35 0.34
C SER A 78 17.76 30.89 0.57
N TRP A 79 18.49 29.96 -0.04
CA TRP A 79 18.20 28.53 0.07
C TRP A 79 18.31 28.03 1.51
N GLY A 80 17.32 27.25 1.93
CA GLY A 80 17.13 26.76 3.30
C GLY A 80 16.24 27.67 4.16
N GLY A 81 15.75 28.78 3.60
CA GLY A 81 14.88 29.71 4.31
C GLY A 81 15.50 30.25 5.60
N SER A 82 14.71 30.35 6.67
CA SER A 82 15.19 30.79 7.98
C SER A 82 15.67 29.64 8.88
N SER A 83 15.75 28.43 8.33
CA SER A 83 16.02 27.23 9.12
C SER A 83 17.42 27.19 9.69
N ALA A 84 17.52 26.69 10.92
CA ALA A 84 18.76 26.09 11.38
C ALA A 84 18.96 24.73 10.68
N PRO A 85 20.20 24.22 10.55
CA PRO A 85 20.43 22.84 10.15
C PRO A 85 19.54 21.88 10.96
N ALA A 86 19.01 20.84 10.31
CA ALA A 86 18.10 19.91 10.96
C ALA A 86 18.72 19.38 12.25
N ARG A 87 18.01 19.52 13.38
CA ARG A 87 18.48 19.07 14.70
C ARG A 87 18.35 17.56 14.91
N THR A 88 17.71 16.86 13.98
CA THR A 88 17.45 15.42 14.06
C THR A 88 18.71 14.64 13.73
N GLY A 89 19.02 13.58 14.51
CA GLY A 89 20.22 12.76 14.33
C GLY A 89 20.26 11.93 13.04
N GLN A 90 19.22 11.97 12.21
CA GLN A 90 19.16 11.28 10.91
C GLN A 90 18.55 12.20 9.85
N ALA A 91 19.27 12.36 8.75
CA ALA A 91 18.81 13.07 7.56
C ALA A 91 17.67 12.27 6.88
N PRO A 92 16.53 12.89 6.53
CA PRO A 92 15.49 12.20 5.78
C PRO A 92 15.96 11.95 4.34
N VAL A 93 15.42 10.91 3.70
CA VAL A 93 15.60 10.72 2.27
C VAL A 93 14.70 11.70 1.52
N LEU A 94 15.26 12.40 0.53
CA LEU A 94 14.53 13.36 -0.29
C LEU A 94 14.11 12.70 -1.61
N GLY A 95 12.81 12.58 -1.80
CA GLY A 95 12.19 12.19 -3.04
C GLY A 95 11.96 13.39 -3.92
N VAL A 96 12.75 13.51 -4.99
CA VAL A 96 12.75 14.67 -5.87
C VAL A 96 12.39 14.25 -7.28
N GLY A 97 11.60 15.05 -7.96
CA GLY A 97 11.23 14.81 -9.35
C GLY A 97 9.73 14.96 -9.55
N PHE A 98 9.41 15.55 -10.70
CA PHE A 98 8.03 15.89 -11.07
C PHE A 98 7.29 14.75 -11.78
N ASP A 99 7.90 13.57 -11.93
CA ASP A 99 7.17 12.38 -12.39
C ASP A 99 6.40 11.77 -11.23
N GLY A 100 5.18 12.27 -11.02
CA GLY A 100 4.39 11.84 -9.88
C GLY A 100 3.96 10.37 -9.94
N ALA A 101 4.09 9.66 -11.07
CA ALA A 101 3.84 8.21 -11.15
C ALA A 101 4.93 7.46 -10.39
N THR A 102 6.17 7.80 -10.70
CA THR A 102 7.36 7.25 -10.05
C THR A 102 7.45 7.73 -8.61
N SER A 103 7.14 8.99 -8.30
CA SER A 103 7.13 9.48 -6.91
C SER A 103 6.07 8.78 -6.05
N MET A 104 4.86 8.54 -6.57
CA MET A 104 3.85 7.75 -5.88
C MET A 104 4.29 6.29 -5.71
N ALA A 105 4.85 5.67 -6.76
CA ALA A 105 5.38 4.31 -6.68
C ALA A 105 6.48 4.15 -5.62
N LEU A 106 7.40 5.12 -5.56
CA LEU A 106 8.45 5.17 -4.55
C LEU A 106 7.91 5.38 -3.15
N ALA A 107 6.95 6.28 -2.97
CA ALA A 107 6.30 6.51 -1.68
C ALA A 107 5.57 5.26 -1.20
N THR A 108 4.81 4.59 -2.09
CA THR A 108 4.17 3.30 -1.80
C THR A 108 5.21 2.24 -1.43
N PHE A 109 6.27 2.08 -2.23
CA PHE A 109 7.35 1.15 -1.94
C PHE A 109 7.93 1.40 -0.54
N CYS A 110 8.34 2.63 -0.23
CA CYS A 110 8.92 2.97 1.07
C CYS A 110 7.98 2.63 2.24
N ARG A 111 6.67 2.86 2.11
CA ARG A 111 5.69 2.45 3.14
C ARG A 111 5.55 0.95 3.28
N GLN A 112 5.54 0.22 2.18
CA GLN A 112 5.55 -1.26 2.22
C GLN A 112 6.79 -1.78 2.96
N ARG A 113 7.90 -1.05 2.87
CA ARG A 113 9.16 -1.31 3.58
C ARG A 113 9.15 -0.84 5.05
N GLY A 114 8.05 -0.26 5.54
CA GLY A 114 7.89 0.18 6.93
C GLY A 114 8.48 1.55 7.23
N LEU A 115 8.91 2.31 6.21
CA LEU A 115 9.38 3.68 6.39
C LEU A 115 8.20 4.62 6.61
N SER A 116 8.37 5.59 7.51
CA SER A 116 7.46 6.72 7.63
C SER A 116 7.69 7.66 6.43
N VAL A 117 6.65 7.83 5.62
CA VAL A 117 6.72 8.62 4.37
C VAL A 117 5.73 9.78 4.44
N LEU A 118 6.27 10.97 4.24
CA LEU A 118 5.50 12.17 3.95
C LEU A 118 5.25 12.25 2.44
N HIS A 119 3.98 12.36 2.06
CA HIS A 119 3.54 12.68 0.72
C HIS A 119 2.21 13.43 0.86
N ALA A 120 2.14 14.70 0.45
CA ALA A 120 0.95 15.52 0.66
C ALA A 120 -0.27 14.90 -0.01
N ARG A 121 -1.39 15.24 0.60
CA ARG A 121 -2.70 14.69 0.31
C ARG A 121 -3.70 15.84 0.34
N PRO A 122 -4.71 15.83 -0.52
CA PRO A 122 -5.92 16.61 -0.26
C PRO A 122 -6.42 16.30 1.16
N GLY A 123 -6.72 17.29 2.00
CA GLY A 123 -7.36 17.06 3.31
C GLY A 123 -6.50 16.48 4.45
N GLN A 124 -5.29 15.96 4.22
CA GLN A 124 -4.36 15.61 5.31
C GLN A 124 -3.28 16.68 5.42
N GLN A 125 -3.49 17.62 6.33
CA GLN A 125 -2.49 18.63 6.66
C GLN A 125 -1.54 18.01 7.69
N SER A 126 -0.30 17.72 7.29
CA SER A 126 0.78 17.72 8.29
C SER A 126 0.92 19.13 8.88
N HIS A 127 1.54 19.26 10.03
CA HIS A 127 1.70 20.57 10.65
C HIS A 127 2.55 21.49 9.75
N TRP A 128 3.61 20.96 9.13
CA TRP A 128 4.39 21.71 8.16
C TRP A 128 3.58 22.02 6.87
N ILE A 129 2.69 21.12 6.43
CA ILE A 129 1.77 21.38 5.32
C ILE A 129 0.75 22.46 5.69
N SER A 130 0.29 22.56 6.93
CA SER A 130 -0.64 23.63 7.34
C SER A 130 -0.01 25.03 7.25
N SER A 131 1.33 25.10 7.22
CA SER A 131 2.09 26.31 6.92
C SER A 131 2.23 26.60 5.40
N TYR A 132 1.49 25.86 4.55
CA TYR A 132 1.46 25.92 3.09
C TYR A 132 1.21 27.28 2.44
N PRO A 133 0.56 28.30 3.05
CA PRO A 133 0.42 29.58 2.36
C PRO A 133 1.77 30.16 1.92
N ALA A 134 2.86 29.82 2.61
CA ALA A 134 4.21 30.18 2.21
C ALA A 134 4.66 29.48 0.90
N LEU A 135 4.34 28.20 0.75
CA LEU A 135 4.80 27.33 -0.35
C LEU A 135 3.90 27.42 -1.59
N TYR A 136 2.59 27.56 -1.38
CA TYR A 136 1.56 27.50 -2.42
C TYR A 136 0.62 28.73 -2.42
N GLY A 137 0.97 29.79 -1.70
CA GLY A 137 0.18 31.02 -1.72
C GLY A 137 0.13 31.64 -3.11
N LYS A 138 -1.03 32.17 -3.52
CA LYS A 138 -1.10 33.05 -4.70
C LYS A 138 -0.47 34.39 -4.34
N TYR A 139 0.78 34.58 -4.74
CA TYR A 139 1.51 35.81 -4.47
C TYR A 139 1.25 36.88 -5.52
N LYS A 140 1.07 38.12 -5.08
CA LYS A 140 0.93 39.28 -5.97
C LYS A 140 2.18 39.54 -6.83
N SER A 141 3.35 39.03 -6.43
CA SER A 141 4.60 39.14 -7.18
C SER A 141 5.61 38.06 -6.75
N ALA A 142 6.52 37.70 -7.68
CA ALA A 142 7.62 36.77 -7.41
C ALA A 142 8.55 37.27 -6.28
N GLY A 143 8.75 38.59 -6.16
CA GLY A 143 9.54 39.17 -5.09
C GLY A 143 8.92 39.01 -3.69
N ARG A 144 7.58 39.05 -3.58
CA ARG A 144 6.90 38.77 -2.31
C ARG A 144 7.00 37.30 -1.95
N CYS A 145 6.70 36.41 -2.90
CA CYS A 145 6.87 34.97 -2.74
C CYS A 145 8.27 34.63 -2.22
N ARG A 146 9.32 35.16 -2.87
CA ARG A 146 10.71 34.98 -2.45
C ARG A 146 10.91 35.31 -0.98
N LYS A 147 10.47 36.50 -0.55
CA LYS A 147 10.63 36.98 0.83
C LYS A 147 9.92 36.09 1.86
N GLU A 148 8.79 35.49 1.50
CA GLU A 148 8.09 34.55 2.39
C GLU A 148 8.82 33.20 2.43
N LEU A 149 9.24 32.68 1.28
CA LEU A 149 10.02 31.44 1.22
C LEU A 149 11.39 31.58 1.91
N ASP A 150 12.04 32.76 1.88
CA ASP A 150 13.30 33.04 2.57
C ASP A 150 13.13 33.04 4.10
N LYS A 151 11.90 33.25 4.60
CA LYS A 151 11.54 33.22 6.02
C LYS A 151 10.92 31.89 6.45
N PHE A 152 10.67 30.98 5.51
CA PHE A 152 10.03 29.72 5.83
C PHE A 152 11.03 28.79 6.53
N ASP A 153 10.57 28.08 7.55
CA ASP A 153 11.37 27.10 8.25
C ASP A 153 11.14 25.70 7.65
N PHE A 154 11.93 25.35 6.64
CA PHE A 154 11.89 24.03 5.99
C PHE A 154 12.37 22.89 6.91
N SER A 155 13.04 23.19 8.04
CA SER A 155 13.42 22.16 9.03
C SER A 155 12.21 21.55 9.73
N LEU A 156 11.04 22.20 9.70
CA LEU A 156 9.80 21.67 10.25
C LEU A 156 9.42 20.31 9.67
N ALA A 157 9.63 20.10 8.36
CA ALA A 157 9.32 18.82 7.73
C ALA A 157 10.22 17.68 8.24
N ALA A 158 11.51 17.96 8.46
CA ALA A 158 12.45 17.01 9.05
C ALA A 158 12.14 16.75 10.54
N GLY A 159 11.67 17.77 11.26
CA GLY A 159 11.27 17.69 12.66
C GLY A 159 10.05 16.79 12.94
N GLU A 160 9.23 16.47 11.93
CA GLU A 160 8.08 15.57 12.08
C GLU A 160 8.45 14.08 12.13
N GLY A 161 9.74 13.73 11.95
CA GLY A 161 10.22 12.35 12.12
C GLY A 161 9.89 11.40 10.97
N TYR A 162 9.66 11.93 9.76
CA TYR A 162 9.55 11.10 8.57
C TYR A 162 10.92 10.60 8.12
N ASN A 163 11.00 9.33 7.74
CA ASN A 163 12.20 8.77 7.13
C ASN A 163 12.40 9.26 5.70
N VAL A 164 11.29 9.53 4.99
CA VAL A 164 11.31 9.93 3.58
C VAL A 164 10.29 11.05 3.32
N LEU A 165 10.72 12.06 2.56
CA LEU A 165 9.87 13.17 2.10
C LEU A 165 9.72 13.05 0.58
N PHE A 166 8.52 12.74 0.09
CA PHE A 166 8.18 12.71 -1.33
C PHE A 166 7.05 13.70 -1.59
N ASP A 167 7.21 14.65 -2.51
CA ASP A 167 6.07 15.47 -2.92
C ASP A 167 6.40 16.43 -4.07
N GLU A 168 5.36 17.08 -4.59
CA GLU A 168 5.51 18.31 -5.36
C GLU A 168 6.23 19.37 -4.53
N ALA A 169 5.89 19.55 -3.25
CA ALA A 169 6.56 20.52 -2.37
C ALA A 169 8.07 20.25 -2.25
N VAL A 170 8.45 18.98 -2.06
CA VAL A 170 9.85 18.57 -1.96
C VAL A 170 10.56 18.80 -3.30
N SER A 171 9.89 18.56 -4.43
CA SER A 171 10.46 18.77 -5.76
C SER A 171 10.61 20.26 -6.10
N HIS A 172 9.60 21.08 -5.82
CA HIS A 172 9.62 22.53 -6.03
C HIS A 172 10.62 23.26 -5.10
N HIS A 173 10.91 22.68 -3.93
CA HIS A 173 11.79 23.27 -2.93
C HIS A 173 12.98 22.36 -2.61
N PHE A 174 13.43 21.55 -3.56
CA PHE A 174 14.51 20.58 -3.39
C PHE A 174 15.76 21.20 -2.75
N LEU A 175 16.23 22.33 -3.29
CA LEU A 175 17.39 23.03 -2.75
C LEU A 175 17.17 23.48 -1.30
N ASP A 176 15.98 23.98 -0.95
CA ASP A 176 15.72 24.39 0.43
C ASP A 176 15.86 23.21 1.41
N PHE A 177 15.32 22.04 1.06
CA PHE A 177 15.47 20.83 1.86
C PHE A 177 16.92 20.32 1.89
N PHE A 178 17.61 20.34 0.74
CA PHE A 178 18.99 19.85 0.64
C PHE A 178 19.98 20.74 1.38
N PHE A 179 19.77 22.07 1.42
CA PHE A 179 20.63 22.98 2.17
C PHE A 179 20.53 22.79 3.69
N ILE A 180 19.37 22.33 4.19
CA ILE A 180 19.15 22.07 5.62
C ILE A 180 19.66 20.69 6.03
N SER A 181 19.69 19.76 5.08
CA SER A 181 20.10 18.38 5.27
C SER A 181 20.99 17.91 4.10
N PRO A 182 22.24 18.42 4.00
CA PRO A 182 23.14 18.09 2.89
C PRO A 182 23.63 16.64 2.89
N ASP A 183 23.40 15.92 3.98
CA ASP A 183 23.70 14.49 4.12
C ASP A 183 22.53 13.59 3.69
N SER A 184 21.41 14.18 3.27
CA SER A 184 20.26 13.44 2.77
C SER A 184 20.61 12.65 1.51
N LYS A 185 20.20 11.38 1.49
CA LYS A 185 20.08 10.63 0.23
C LYS A 185 18.94 11.19 -0.59
N VAL A 186 19.09 11.17 -1.91
CA VAL A 186 18.16 11.74 -2.88
C VAL A 186 17.74 10.67 -3.87
N LEU A 187 16.43 10.43 -3.95
CA LEU A 187 15.80 9.59 -4.97
C LEU A 187 15.23 10.49 -6.05
N LEU A 188 15.86 10.51 -7.22
CA LEU A 188 15.42 11.31 -8.37
C LEU A 188 14.48 10.49 -9.25
N ALA A 189 13.20 10.83 -9.26
CA ALA A 189 12.22 10.29 -10.20
C ALA A 189 12.49 10.85 -11.61
N VAL A 190 13.10 10.02 -12.46
CA VAL A 190 13.51 10.41 -13.81
C VAL A 190 12.43 10.07 -14.81
N HIS A 191 11.91 11.12 -15.42
CA HIS A 191 11.05 11.00 -16.59
C HIS A 191 11.87 10.50 -17.79
N PRO A 192 11.41 9.49 -18.56
CA PRO A 192 12.15 9.01 -19.73
C PRO A 192 12.40 10.15 -20.74
N SER A 193 13.47 10.08 -21.53
CA SER A 193 13.93 11.24 -22.31
C SER A 193 13.43 11.27 -23.77
N THR A 194 12.84 10.20 -24.33
CA THR A 194 12.62 10.14 -25.78
C THR A 194 11.47 9.24 -26.26
N GLU A 195 10.72 9.76 -27.23
CA GLU A 195 9.95 9.09 -28.30
C GLU A 195 8.71 8.24 -27.95
N ARG A 196 8.73 7.38 -26.92
CA ARG A 196 7.53 6.63 -26.49
C ARG A 196 6.45 7.52 -25.86
N GLN A 197 6.87 8.69 -25.36
CA GLN A 197 6.03 9.69 -24.69
C GLN A 197 4.94 10.29 -25.58
N ASN A 198 5.24 10.50 -26.86
CA ASN A 198 4.25 11.04 -27.80
C ASN A 198 3.09 10.06 -28.06
N GLN A 199 3.24 8.78 -27.70
CA GLN A 199 2.24 7.74 -27.93
C GLN A 199 1.53 7.25 -26.66
N THR A 200 2.15 7.36 -25.47
CA THR A 200 1.60 6.77 -24.24
C THR A 200 1.56 7.67 -23.01
N SER A 201 2.29 8.79 -22.97
CA SER A 201 2.35 9.64 -21.78
C SER A 201 1.42 10.85 -21.91
N THR A 202 0.16 10.64 -21.55
CA THR A 202 -0.71 11.70 -21.03
C THR A 202 -0.20 12.13 -19.65
N ILE A 203 0.97 12.79 -19.58
CA ILE A 203 1.19 13.73 -18.48
C ILE A 203 0.23 14.88 -18.75
N GLN A 204 -1.01 14.69 -18.31
CA GLN A 204 -1.99 15.74 -18.22
C GLN A 204 -1.68 16.49 -16.94
N PHE A 205 -0.85 17.51 -17.09
CA PHE A 205 -0.81 18.56 -16.09
C PHE A 205 -2.22 19.18 -16.04
N ARG A 206 -2.92 18.99 -14.93
CA ARG A 206 -4.19 19.70 -14.72
C ARG A 206 -3.88 21.18 -14.52
N SER A 207 -4.80 22.05 -14.90
CA SER A 207 -4.66 23.51 -14.74
C SER A 207 -4.32 23.94 -13.31
N GLU A 208 -4.69 23.12 -12.31
CA GLU A 208 -4.41 23.38 -10.90
C GLU A 208 -3.00 22.98 -10.41
N HIS A 209 -2.20 22.27 -11.21
CA HIS A 209 -0.82 21.94 -10.82
C HIS A 209 0.13 23.10 -11.13
N THR A 210 1.21 23.19 -10.38
CA THR A 210 2.33 24.10 -10.66
C THR A 210 3.24 23.51 -11.74
N PHE A 211 3.77 24.36 -12.61
CA PHE A 211 4.73 23.90 -13.63
C PHE A 211 6.01 23.37 -12.98
N PRO A 212 6.70 22.37 -13.57
CA PRO A 212 7.77 21.62 -12.92
C PRO A 212 9.11 22.38 -12.81
N ALA A 213 9.15 23.41 -11.97
CA ALA A 213 10.36 24.21 -11.70
C ALA A 213 10.56 24.50 -10.21
N MET A 214 11.75 24.95 -9.83
CA MET A 214 12.09 25.32 -8.46
C MET A 214 11.42 26.63 -8.04
N SER A 215 10.73 26.67 -6.90
CA SER A 215 10.10 27.87 -6.30
C SER A 215 9.09 28.58 -7.22
N THR A 216 8.13 27.84 -7.77
CA THR A 216 7.17 28.32 -8.80
C THR A 216 6.40 29.58 -8.42
N CYS A 217 6.35 29.93 -7.14
CA CYS A 217 5.58 31.05 -6.62
C CYS A 217 4.12 31.00 -7.07
N ASN A 218 3.62 29.77 -7.23
CA ASN A 218 2.26 29.43 -7.61
C ASN A 218 1.82 30.00 -8.96
N ARG A 219 2.71 30.04 -9.97
CA ARG A 219 2.22 30.12 -11.35
C ARG A 219 1.75 28.75 -11.79
N ASP A 220 0.67 28.77 -12.56
CA ASP A 220 -0.07 27.57 -12.91
C ASP A 220 0.60 26.91 -14.11
N VAL A 221 0.56 25.59 -14.20
CA VAL A 221 1.06 24.84 -15.36
C VAL A 221 0.30 25.17 -16.64
N ALA A 222 -0.90 25.76 -16.52
CA ALA A 222 -1.65 26.32 -17.63
C ALA A 222 -0.88 27.44 -18.38
N ASP A 223 0.12 28.05 -17.75
CA ASP A 223 0.96 29.10 -18.34
C ASP A 223 2.05 28.54 -19.27
N VAL A 224 2.22 27.21 -19.36
CA VAL A 224 3.22 26.56 -20.21
C VAL A 224 2.63 25.46 -21.08
N SER A 225 3.17 25.29 -22.28
CA SER A 225 2.88 24.13 -23.11
C SER A 225 3.47 22.86 -22.51
N GLN A 226 2.96 21.70 -22.93
CA GLN A 226 3.49 20.40 -22.52
C GLN A 226 5.00 20.25 -22.84
N ALA A 227 5.44 20.74 -24.00
CA ALA A 227 6.85 20.71 -24.38
C ALA A 227 7.71 21.55 -23.42
N GLN A 228 7.26 22.76 -23.11
CA GLN A 228 7.92 23.63 -22.13
C GLN A 228 7.97 22.99 -20.74
N ALA A 229 6.89 22.33 -20.29
CA ALA A 229 6.90 21.60 -19.02
C ALA A 229 7.93 20.46 -19.02
N ILE A 230 8.07 19.72 -20.12
CA ILE A 230 9.11 18.69 -20.28
C ILE A 230 10.52 19.29 -20.19
N ASP A 231 10.76 20.44 -20.83
CA ASP A 231 12.06 21.11 -20.78
C ASP A 231 12.38 21.61 -19.36
N LEU A 232 11.38 22.11 -18.63
CA LEU A 232 11.52 22.51 -17.23
C LEU A 232 11.81 21.30 -16.31
N MET A 233 11.17 20.15 -16.54
CA MET A 233 11.50 18.91 -15.83
C MET A 233 12.94 18.48 -16.10
N ARG A 234 13.40 18.55 -17.36
CA ARG A 234 14.79 18.21 -17.73
C ARG A 234 15.78 19.14 -17.01
N ALA A 235 15.53 20.44 -17.05
CA ALA A 235 16.34 21.42 -16.34
C ALA A 235 16.41 21.11 -14.83
N HIS A 236 15.30 20.73 -14.19
CA HIS A 236 15.30 20.34 -12.78
C HIS A 236 16.12 19.06 -12.52
N GLN A 237 15.98 18.03 -13.35
CA GLN A 237 16.78 16.81 -13.20
C GLN A 237 18.28 17.09 -13.34
N ASP A 238 18.67 17.95 -14.29
CA ASP A 238 20.07 18.34 -14.50
C ASP A 238 20.62 19.15 -13.31
N LEU A 239 19.81 20.03 -12.72
CA LEU A 239 20.14 20.70 -11.47
C LEU A 239 20.40 19.69 -10.34
N VAL A 240 19.51 18.71 -10.14
CA VAL A 240 19.66 17.69 -9.09
C VAL A 240 20.96 16.89 -9.29
N ARG A 241 21.22 16.41 -10.51
CA ARG A 241 22.46 15.68 -10.86
C ARG A 241 23.73 16.47 -10.58
N CYS A 242 23.69 17.78 -10.84
CA CYS A 242 24.83 18.66 -10.63
C CYS A 242 25.07 18.96 -9.14
N VAL A 243 23.99 19.09 -8.35
CA VAL A 243 24.07 19.51 -6.94
C VAL A 243 24.36 18.36 -5.98
N VAL A 244 23.77 17.19 -6.23
CA VAL A 244 23.83 16.04 -5.33
C VAL A 244 25.03 15.17 -5.68
N PRO A 245 25.91 14.85 -4.71
CA PRO A 245 26.96 13.86 -4.91
C PRO A 245 26.42 12.51 -5.41
N SER A 246 27.15 11.86 -6.31
CA SER A 246 26.69 10.63 -6.97
C SER A 246 26.32 9.49 -6.02
N GLU A 247 27.02 9.37 -4.90
CA GLU A 247 26.80 8.38 -3.85
C GLU A 247 25.55 8.66 -3.00
N GLN A 248 25.08 9.91 -3.01
CA GLN A 248 23.84 10.34 -2.38
C GLN A 248 22.67 10.38 -3.37
N LEU A 249 22.87 10.02 -4.64
CA LEU A 249 21.86 10.11 -5.69
C LEU A 249 21.53 8.74 -6.28
N LEU A 250 20.24 8.39 -6.29
CA LEU A 250 19.75 7.25 -7.07
C LEU A 250 18.64 7.71 -8.01
N GLU A 251 18.84 7.51 -9.31
CA GLU A 251 17.81 7.72 -10.33
C GLU A 251 16.85 6.53 -10.38
N VAL A 252 15.55 6.82 -10.42
CA VAL A 252 14.49 5.82 -10.44
C VAL A 252 13.61 6.06 -11.66
N ARG A 253 13.30 5.00 -12.41
CA ARG A 253 12.55 5.07 -13.68
C ARG A 253 11.44 4.04 -13.68
N LEU A 254 10.19 4.45 -13.91
CA LEU A 254 9.01 3.59 -13.86
C LEU A 254 9.15 2.22 -14.56
N GLU A 255 9.84 2.17 -15.72
CA GLU A 255 9.94 0.97 -16.56
C GLU A 255 11.07 0.00 -16.16
N ASN A 256 12.08 0.44 -15.40
CA ASN A 256 13.27 -0.37 -15.12
C ASN A 256 13.78 -0.14 -13.70
N ASN A 257 12.93 -0.45 -12.72
CA ASN A 257 13.26 -0.31 -11.31
C ASN A 257 13.97 -1.54 -10.77
N ASN A 258 15.22 -1.35 -10.35
CA ASN A 258 15.97 -2.35 -9.61
C ASN A 258 15.65 -2.23 -8.12
N LEU A 259 14.68 -3.02 -7.64
CA LEU A 259 14.25 -3.05 -6.23
C LEU A 259 15.41 -3.32 -5.27
N THR A 260 16.36 -4.15 -5.67
CA THR A 260 17.56 -4.46 -4.89
C THR A 260 18.43 -3.21 -4.73
N ALA A 261 18.65 -2.45 -5.81
CA ALA A 261 19.42 -1.20 -5.76
C ALA A 261 18.71 -0.14 -4.90
N ILE A 262 17.39 0.02 -5.05
CA ILE A 262 16.60 0.97 -4.23
C ILE A 262 16.66 0.57 -2.75
N SER A 263 16.48 -0.72 -2.44
CA SER A 263 16.54 -1.22 -1.06
C SER A 263 17.93 -0.99 -0.46
N ALA A 264 19.00 -1.37 -1.16
CA ALA A 264 20.37 -1.16 -0.70
C ALA A 264 20.69 0.32 -0.50
N PHE A 265 20.28 1.17 -1.44
CA PHE A 265 20.45 2.62 -1.34
C PHE A 265 19.72 3.20 -0.13
N LEU A 266 18.53 2.71 0.20
CA LEU A 266 17.78 3.11 1.39
C LEU A 266 18.29 2.46 2.70
N GLY A 267 19.30 1.58 2.63
CA GLY A 267 19.78 0.83 3.81
C GLY A 267 18.78 -0.22 4.30
N LEU A 268 17.92 -0.70 3.42
CA LEU A 268 16.91 -1.73 3.70
C LEU A 268 17.46 -3.10 3.30
N GLY A 269 17.47 -4.06 4.22
CA GLY A 269 17.80 -5.46 3.90
C GLY A 269 16.73 -6.12 3.02
N LEU A 270 17.10 -7.05 2.14
CA LEU A 270 16.13 -7.76 1.29
C LEU A 270 15.12 -8.55 2.13
N ARG A 271 13.85 -8.55 1.70
CA ARG A 271 12.81 -9.40 2.29
C ARG A 271 12.81 -10.77 1.62
N GLN A 272 12.33 -11.76 2.36
CA GLN A 272 12.08 -13.09 1.80
C GLN A 272 11.14 -13.05 0.60
N PHE A 273 10.14 -12.15 0.62
CA PHE A 273 9.21 -11.92 -0.47
C PHE A 273 9.24 -10.43 -0.81
N GLU A 274 9.83 -10.10 -1.96
CA GLU A 274 9.84 -8.75 -2.49
C GLU A 274 8.52 -8.45 -3.21
N ALA A 275 8.00 -7.25 -2.96
CA ALA A 275 6.81 -6.76 -3.64
C ALA A 275 7.16 -6.43 -5.09
N PRO A 276 6.37 -6.84 -6.09
CA PRO A 276 6.48 -6.24 -7.41
C PRO A 276 6.33 -4.71 -7.31
N TRP A 277 7.04 -4.00 -8.18
CA TRP A 277 7.00 -2.55 -8.23
C TRP A 277 5.55 -2.04 -8.38
N PRO A 278 5.10 -1.06 -7.57
CA PRO A 278 3.77 -0.47 -7.72
C PRO A 278 3.57 0.12 -9.11
N GLN A 279 2.46 -0.21 -9.74
CA GLN A 279 2.12 0.21 -11.10
C GLN A 279 1.06 1.31 -11.03
N PHE A 280 1.48 2.57 -11.12
CA PHE A 280 0.56 3.69 -11.19
C PHE A 280 0.34 4.14 -12.64
N ARG A 281 -0.91 4.43 -12.98
CA ARG A 281 -1.25 5.07 -14.26
C ARG A 281 -1.53 6.55 -14.06
N TYR A 282 -0.80 7.37 -14.81
CA TYR A 282 -1.06 8.80 -14.95
C TYR A 282 -2.05 9.07 -16.07
N GLY A 283 -2.98 10.00 -15.84
CA GLY A 283 -3.80 10.58 -16.91
C GLY A 283 -5.25 10.11 -17.00
N PHE A 284 -5.86 9.55 -15.94
CA PHE A 284 -7.32 9.44 -15.90
C PHE A 284 -7.93 10.58 -15.07
N THR A 285 -7.84 11.80 -15.61
CA THR A 285 -8.95 12.73 -15.38
C THR A 285 -10.01 12.41 -16.41
N PRO A 286 -11.29 12.32 -16.03
CA PRO A 286 -12.32 12.18 -17.03
C PRO A 286 -12.32 13.41 -17.90
N ARG A 287 -12.31 13.20 -19.22
CA ARG A 287 -12.72 14.23 -20.15
C ARG A 287 -14.15 14.64 -19.78
N PHE A 288 -14.31 15.85 -19.24
CA PHE A 288 -15.59 16.52 -19.22
C PHE A 288 -15.92 16.96 -20.66
N SER A 289 -16.55 16.08 -21.45
CA SER A 289 -17.28 16.48 -22.66
C SER A 289 -18.24 15.38 -23.12
N GLY A 290 -19.54 15.67 -23.07
CA GLY A 290 -20.66 14.78 -23.47
C GLY A 290 -21.17 13.93 -22.31
N GLY A 291 -22.28 14.22 -21.65
CA GLY A 291 -23.61 14.22 -22.29
C GLY A 291 -24.28 12.83 -22.23
N GLY A 292 -23.96 11.98 -21.25
CA GLY A 292 -24.62 10.70 -20.96
C GLY A 292 -24.27 10.28 -19.52
N ASP A 293 -25.17 9.52 -18.85
CA ASP A 293 -25.19 9.21 -17.41
C ASP A 293 -23.87 9.41 -16.63
N ARG A 294 -23.78 10.55 -15.94
CA ARG A 294 -22.54 11.15 -15.38
C ARG A 294 -22.21 10.74 -13.94
N LYS A 295 -22.88 9.76 -13.33
CA LYS A 295 -22.73 9.50 -11.88
C LYS A 295 -21.41 8.79 -11.47
N ALA A 296 -20.74 8.08 -12.38
CA ALA A 296 -19.53 7.28 -12.07
C ALA A 296 -18.23 7.89 -12.63
N VAL A 297 -18.33 8.68 -13.69
CA VAL A 297 -17.19 9.27 -14.40
C VAL A 297 -16.41 10.19 -13.45
N GLY A 298 -15.14 9.88 -13.21
CA GLY A 298 -14.27 10.67 -12.32
C GLY A 298 -14.24 10.30 -10.86
N LYS A 299 -15.00 9.28 -10.48
CA LYS A 299 -14.86 8.69 -9.16
C LYS A 299 -13.67 7.74 -9.10
N THR A 300 -13.07 7.65 -7.92
CA THR A 300 -12.00 6.70 -7.61
C THR A 300 -12.59 5.47 -6.91
N LEU A 301 -12.28 4.29 -7.45
CA LEU A 301 -12.60 2.99 -6.84
C LEU A 301 -11.31 2.31 -6.41
N SER A 302 -11.13 2.14 -5.10
CA SER A 302 -10.12 1.25 -4.55
C SER A 302 -10.68 -0.18 -4.42
N VAL A 303 -9.97 -1.16 -4.97
CA VAL A 303 -10.29 -2.59 -4.80
C VAL A 303 -9.22 -3.22 -3.94
N CYS A 304 -9.55 -3.56 -2.70
CA CYS A 304 -8.65 -4.21 -1.75
C CYS A 304 -8.89 -5.73 -1.77
N ILE A 305 -7.94 -6.48 -2.33
CA ILE A 305 -7.95 -7.95 -2.37
C ILE A 305 -7.05 -8.46 -1.24
N THR A 306 -7.63 -9.13 -0.25
CA THR A 306 -6.91 -9.61 0.94
C THR A 306 -6.94 -11.12 1.07
N GLY A 307 -5.87 -11.76 1.56
CA GLY A 307 -5.92 -13.19 1.84
C GLY A 307 -4.62 -13.97 1.71
N GLN A 308 -4.73 -15.18 1.16
CA GLN A 308 -3.62 -16.10 0.89
C GLN A 308 -3.43 -16.26 -0.61
N MET A 309 -2.17 -16.24 -1.07
CA MET A 309 -1.83 -16.36 -2.49
C MET A 309 -2.41 -17.63 -3.12
N GLY A 310 -2.18 -18.77 -2.46
CA GLY A 310 -2.65 -20.07 -2.94
C GLY A 310 -4.17 -20.27 -2.99
N ARG A 311 -4.97 -19.27 -2.57
CA ARG A 311 -6.44 -19.28 -2.65
C ARG A 311 -6.98 -18.16 -3.52
N LEU A 312 -6.11 -17.35 -4.11
CA LEU A 312 -6.50 -16.21 -4.92
C LEU A 312 -7.32 -16.68 -6.13
N GLU A 313 -8.57 -16.25 -6.12
CA GLU A 313 -9.42 -16.18 -7.30
C GLU A 313 -9.29 -14.74 -7.82
N LEU A 314 -8.84 -14.52 -9.06
CA LEU A 314 -8.60 -13.16 -9.58
C LEU A 314 -9.46 -12.84 -10.80
N GLU A 315 -9.76 -13.84 -11.63
CA GLU A 315 -10.41 -13.67 -12.92
C GLU A 315 -11.78 -13.01 -12.80
N SER A 316 -12.63 -13.49 -11.89
CA SER A 316 -13.97 -12.93 -11.67
C SER A 316 -13.89 -11.49 -11.17
N LYS A 317 -12.90 -11.16 -10.32
CA LYS A 317 -12.67 -9.80 -9.82
C LYS A 317 -12.29 -8.86 -10.97
N ILE A 318 -11.44 -9.33 -11.87
CA ILE A 318 -11.07 -8.57 -13.08
C ILE A 318 -12.28 -8.39 -14.00
N ALA A 319 -13.00 -9.46 -14.31
CA ALA A 319 -14.10 -9.47 -15.27
C ALA A 319 -15.33 -8.67 -14.79
N HIS A 320 -15.62 -8.71 -13.49
CA HIS A 320 -16.88 -8.23 -12.92
C HIS A 320 -16.76 -6.95 -12.10
N VAL A 321 -15.54 -6.53 -11.73
CA VAL A 321 -15.31 -5.24 -11.04
C VAL A 321 -14.35 -4.37 -11.81
N ILE A 322 -13.11 -4.82 -12.00
CA ILE A 322 -12.03 -3.94 -12.44
C ILE A 322 -12.28 -3.46 -13.88
N LYS A 323 -12.52 -4.38 -14.83
CA LYS A 323 -12.80 -4.02 -16.23
C LYS A 323 -14.06 -3.17 -16.36
N PRO A 324 -15.22 -3.53 -15.76
CA PRO A 324 -16.42 -2.69 -15.81
C PRO A 324 -16.22 -1.29 -15.25
N ALA A 325 -15.61 -1.14 -14.06
CA ALA A 325 -15.37 0.16 -13.44
C ALA A 325 -14.46 1.05 -14.31
N SER A 326 -13.38 0.47 -14.87
CA SER A 326 -12.52 1.20 -15.80
C SER A 326 -13.26 1.63 -17.08
N ARG A 327 -14.12 0.78 -17.64
CA ARG A 327 -14.96 1.12 -18.81
C ARG A 327 -15.97 2.24 -18.51
N GLN A 328 -16.39 2.38 -17.26
CA GLN A 328 -17.26 3.46 -16.79
C GLN A 328 -16.49 4.77 -16.51
N GLY A 329 -15.18 4.81 -16.77
CA GLY A 329 -14.37 6.00 -16.58
C GLY A 329 -14.04 6.29 -15.11
N MET A 330 -14.03 5.25 -14.27
CA MET A 330 -13.55 5.34 -12.89
C MET A 330 -12.02 5.19 -12.85
N GLN A 331 -11.38 5.92 -11.93
CA GLN A 331 -9.98 5.65 -11.59
C GLN A 331 -9.94 4.42 -10.67
N VAL A 332 -9.48 3.28 -11.19
CA VAL A 332 -9.43 2.02 -10.43
C VAL A 332 -8.03 1.80 -9.86
N ILE A 333 -7.96 1.57 -8.55
CA ILE A 333 -6.72 1.27 -7.82
C ILE A 333 -6.88 -0.09 -7.14
N VAL A 334 -6.14 -1.08 -7.60
CA VAL A 334 -6.21 -2.45 -7.08
C VAL A 334 -5.06 -2.66 -6.10
N MET A 335 -5.37 -2.93 -4.85
CA MET A 335 -4.40 -3.32 -3.82
C MET A 335 -4.51 -4.82 -3.58
N VAL A 336 -3.42 -5.54 -3.76
CA VAL A 336 -3.36 -7.00 -3.59
C VAL A 336 -2.48 -7.31 -2.38
N VAL A 337 -3.11 -7.50 -1.22
CA VAL A 337 -2.47 -7.75 0.08
C VAL A 337 -2.61 -9.23 0.42
N LEU A 338 -1.60 -10.02 0.06
CA LEU A 338 -1.66 -11.48 0.16
C LEU A 338 -0.49 -12.04 0.97
N ASP A 339 -0.77 -13.10 1.72
CA ASP A 339 0.23 -13.99 2.30
C ASP A 339 0.84 -14.84 1.18
N PRO A 340 2.13 -14.63 0.84
CA PRO A 340 2.76 -15.28 -0.30
C PRO A 340 3.26 -16.71 0.00
N ARG A 341 3.12 -17.19 1.25
CA ARG A 341 3.63 -18.52 1.62
C ARG A 341 2.83 -19.64 0.94
N ASP A 342 3.54 -20.69 0.53
CA ASP A 342 2.94 -21.89 -0.08
C ASP A 342 2.00 -22.63 0.87
N SER A 343 2.15 -22.45 2.19
CA SER A 343 1.32 -23.08 3.21
C SER A 343 -0.09 -22.48 3.22
N THR A 344 -0.93 -22.96 2.32
CA THR A 344 -2.34 -22.56 2.28
C THR A 344 -3.09 -23.24 3.44
N HIS A 345 -3.71 -22.45 4.29
CA HIS A 345 -4.49 -22.92 5.43
C HIS A 345 -5.99 -22.79 5.18
N PHE A 346 -6.68 -23.92 5.26
CA PHE A 346 -8.14 -24.02 5.27
C PHE A 346 -8.61 -24.36 6.69
N VAL A 347 -9.39 -23.47 7.29
CA VAL A 347 -9.99 -23.68 8.61
C VAL A 347 -10.99 -24.83 8.60
N HIS A 348 -11.76 -24.95 7.52
CA HIS A 348 -12.72 -26.03 7.32
C HIS A 348 -12.14 -27.07 6.37
N ARG A 349 -11.37 -28.03 6.89
CA ARG A 349 -10.96 -29.24 6.17
C ARG A 349 -12.14 -30.23 6.16
N GLY A 350 -13.18 -29.87 5.43
CA GLY A 350 -14.13 -30.86 4.96
C GLY A 350 -13.49 -31.71 3.85
N GLY A 351 -13.95 -32.95 3.64
CA GLY A 351 -13.29 -34.04 2.91
C GLY A 351 -13.06 -33.84 1.39
N LEU A 352 -12.94 -32.60 0.95
CA LEU A 352 -12.57 -32.18 -0.40
C LEU A 352 -11.05 -32.22 -0.58
N ASP A 353 -10.57 -32.69 -1.73
CA ASP A 353 -9.23 -32.41 -2.25
C ASP A 353 -9.14 -30.94 -2.67
N VAL A 354 -9.15 -30.05 -1.67
CA VAL A 354 -8.97 -28.63 -1.89
C VAL A 354 -7.55 -28.41 -2.38
N VAL A 355 -7.43 -28.00 -3.64
CA VAL A 355 -6.15 -27.72 -4.26
C VAL A 355 -5.75 -26.27 -4.05
N ILE A 356 -4.44 -26.04 -4.08
CA ILE A 356 -3.87 -24.70 -4.21
C ILE A 356 -4.25 -24.18 -5.60
N GLY A 357 -4.66 -22.91 -5.66
CA GLY A 357 -4.96 -22.21 -6.90
C GLY A 357 -3.74 -22.11 -7.83
N PRO A 358 -3.93 -21.56 -9.04
CA PRO A 358 -2.89 -21.57 -10.07
C PRO A 358 -1.72 -20.62 -9.77
N TYR A 359 -1.90 -19.65 -8.88
CA TYR A 359 -0.91 -18.60 -8.59
C TYR A 359 -0.02 -19.00 -7.40
N LYS A 360 1.28 -19.00 -7.64
CA LYS A 360 2.35 -19.26 -6.67
C LYS A 360 3.15 -18.00 -6.36
N SER A 361 3.20 -17.05 -7.29
CA SER A 361 3.89 -15.79 -7.14
C SER A 361 3.04 -14.63 -7.65
N PHE A 362 3.39 -13.40 -7.26
CA PHE A 362 2.77 -12.21 -7.84
C PHE A 362 3.07 -12.06 -9.35
N ASP A 363 4.21 -12.56 -9.83
CA ASP A 363 4.56 -12.51 -11.24
C ASP A 363 3.62 -13.34 -12.12
N ASP A 364 3.01 -14.40 -11.56
CA ASP A 364 2.09 -15.29 -12.27
C ASP A 364 0.83 -14.57 -12.77
N PHE A 365 0.40 -13.50 -12.09
CA PHE A 365 -0.84 -12.79 -12.42
C PHE A 365 -0.68 -11.29 -12.57
N ARG A 366 0.51 -10.71 -12.39
CA ARG A 366 0.69 -9.26 -12.49
C ARG A 366 0.23 -8.68 -13.83
N GLY A 367 0.33 -9.46 -14.91
CA GLY A 367 -0.09 -9.06 -16.26
C GLY A 367 -1.58 -9.23 -16.55
N LEU A 368 -2.34 -9.86 -15.65
CA LEU A 368 -3.77 -10.12 -15.85
C LEU A 368 -4.64 -8.90 -15.52
N ILE A 369 -4.22 -8.10 -14.54
CA ILE A 369 -4.95 -6.89 -14.14
C ILE A 369 -4.84 -5.88 -15.30
N PRO A 370 -5.97 -5.38 -15.83
CA PRO A 370 -5.97 -4.61 -17.07
C PRO A 370 -5.21 -3.31 -16.90
N GLY A 371 -4.45 -2.95 -17.95
CA GLY A 371 -3.57 -1.78 -17.96
C GLY A 371 -4.16 -0.42 -17.53
N PRO A 372 -5.47 -0.13 -17.69
CA PRO A 372 -6.07 1.11 -17.17
C PRO A 372 -6.15 1.23 -15.64
N ALA A 373 -6.00 0.14 -14.89
CA ALA A 373 -6.00 0.18 -13.44
C ALA A 373 -4.58 0.45 -12.90
N SER A 374 -4.49 1.21 -11.81
CA SER A 374 -3.28 1.23 -10.97
C SER A 374 -3.27 0.01 -10.07
N VAL A 375 -2.10 -0.58 -9.82
CA VAL A 375 -1.97 -1.81 -9.03
C VAL A 375 -0.85 -1.69 -8.01
N ILE A 376 -1.14 -2.09 -6.77
CA ILE A 376 -0.19 -2.14 -5.66
C ILE A 376 -0.18 -3.58 -5.14
N TYR A 377 0.97 -4.22 -5.14
CA TYR A 377 1.16 -5.58 -4.62
C TYR A 377 1.87 -5.52 -3.29
N ASP A 378 1.33 -6.16 -2.26
CA ASP A 378 1.88 -6.13 -0.92
C ASP A 378 2.02 -7.57 -0.37
N PRO A 379 3.18 -8.21 -0.57
CA PRO A 379 3.49 -9.49 0.06
C PRO A 379 3.57 -9.26 1.57
N PHE A 380 2.63 -9.86 2.27
CA PHE A 380 2.50 -9.66 3.70
C PHE A 380 2.60 -10.99 4.41
N ILE A 381 3.68 -11.18 5.16
CA ILE A 381 3.74 -12.25 6.15
C ILE A 381 3.25 -11.66 7.48
N PRO A 382 2.07 -12.06 7.96
CA PRO A 382 1.62 -11.67 9.29
C PRO A 382 2.59 -12.17 10.35
N GLU A 383 2.95 -11.28 11.27
CA GLU A 383 3.56 -11.67 12.53
C GLU A 383 2.54 -12.49 13.34
N ASP A 384 2.99 -13.51 14.05
CA ASP A 384 2.10 -14.28 14.91
C ASP A 384 1.82 -13.45 16.17
N PHE A 385 0.71 -12.71 16.17
CA PHE A 385 0.30 -11.90 17.31
C PHE A 385 -0.13 -12.76 18.50
N PRO A 386 0.06 -12.26 19.74
CA PRO A 386 -0.56 -12.87 20.90
C PRO A 386 -2.08 -12.86 20.72
N ILE A 387 -2.67 -14.05 20.63
CA ILE A 387 -4.12 -14.20 20.57
C ILE A 387 -4.67 -13.97 21.97
N ILE A 388 -5.69 -13.11 22.07
CA ILE A 388 -6.39 -12.86 23.32
C ILE A 388 -7.11 -14.13 23.77
N HIS A 389 -6.81 -14.57 24.99
CA HIS A 389 -7.40 -15.76 25.60
C HIS A 389 -8.94 -15.74 25.55
N GLY A 390 -9.55 -14.59 25.86
CA GLY A 390 -11.01 -14.44 25.82
C GLY A 390 -11.61 -14.69 24.43
N TYR A 391 -10.88 -14.41 23.35
CA TYR A 391 -11.34 -14.68 21.99
C TYR A 391 -11.25 -16.18 21.64
N LEU A 392 -10.19 -16.85 22.10
CA LEU A 392 -10.07 -18.31 21.97
C LEU A 392 -11.24 -19.04 22.64
N GLU A 393 -11.67 -18.58 23.82
CA GLU A 393 -12.84 -19.16 24.51
C GLU A 393 -14.13 -19.04 23.71
N GLU A 394 -14.33 -17.92 23.02
CA GLU A 394 -15.51 -17.75 22.16
C GLU A 394 -15.42 -18.66 20.92
N LEU A 395 -14.23 -18.81 20.31
CA LEU A 395 -14.03 -19.69 19.15
C LEU A 395 -14.10 -21.19 19.48
N ARG A 396 -13.85 -21.61 20.74
CA ARG A 396 -14.03 -23.01 21.18
C ARG A 396 -15.48 -23.49 21.06
N LYS A 397 -16.43 -22.58 20.96
CA LYS A 397 -17.86 -22.87 20.77
C LYS A 397 -18.20 -23.24 19.32
N GLU A 398 -17.25 -23.08 18.42
CA GLU A 398 -17.40 -23.36 17.00
C GLU A 398 -16.53 -24.55 16.57
N PRO A 399 -16.88 -25.25 15.48
CA PRO A 399 -16.06 -26.35 14.99
C PRO A 399 -14.68 -25.91 14.49
N GLY A 400 -13.71 -26.83 14.59
CA GLY A 400 -12.34 -26.66 14.12
C GLY A 400 -11.34 -26.31 15.24
N ASN A 401 -10.10 -26.02 14.87
CA ASN A 401 -9.05 -25.63 15.81
C ASN A 401 -9.17 -24.12 16.14
N PRO A 402 -9.54 -23.73 17.37
CA PRO A 402 -9.82 -22.33 17.73
C PRO A 402 -8.58 -21.44 17.59
N ARG A 403 -7.38 -21.97 17.87
CA ARG A 403 -6.12 -21.22 17.76
C ARG A 403 -5.80 -20.88 16.31
N MET A 404 -5.90 -21.86 15.42
CA MET A 404 -5.68 -21.63 13.98
C MET A 404 -6.71 -20.66 13.39
N ARG A 405 -7.96 -20.71 13.87
CA ARG A 405 -9.01 -19.77 13.48
C ARG A 405 -8.71 -18.35 13.93
N ALA A 406 -8.36 -18.16 15.20
CA ALA A 406 -7.98 -16.86 15.71
C ALA A 406 -6.80 -16.26 14.92
N PHE A 407 -5.75 -17.05 14.65
CA PHE A 407 -4.66 -16.57 13.79
C PHE A 407 -5.18 -16.16 12.42
N SER A 408 -5.97 -17.00 11.74
CA SER A 408 -6.56 -16.67 10.44
C SER A 408 -7.33 -15.34 10.46
N HIS A 409 -8.14 -15.09 11.49
CA HIS A 409 -8.90 -13.84 11.62
C HIS A 409 -7.98 -12.62 11.88
N MET A 410 -6.98 -12.75 12.74
CA MET A 410 -6.01 -11.67 12.99
C MET A 410 -5.25 -11.28 11.72
N ARG A 411 -4.80 -12.27 10.95
CA ARG A 411 -4.12 -12.08 9.66
C ARG A 411 -5.01 -11.32 8.68
N GLN A 412 -6.29 -11.68 8.63
CA GLN A 412 -7.26 -11.00 7.79
C GLN A 412 -7.45 -9.54 8.19
N TRP A 413 -7.63 -9.23 9.48
CA TRP A 413 -7.80 -7.85 9.94
C TRP A 413 -6.53 -7.00 9.76
N GLU A 414 -5.35 -7.61 9.82
CA GLU A 414 -4.13 -6.91 9.46
C GLU A 414 -4.01 -6.64 7.97
N ALA A 415 -4.36 -7.60 7.11
CA ALA A 415 -4.43 -7.34 5.67
C ALA A 415 -5.39 -6.18 5.34
N LEU A 416 -6.52 -6.07 6.06
CA LEU A 416 -7.42 -4.90 5.96
C LEU A 416 -6.71 -3.61 6.38
N SER A 417 -6.05 -3.60 7.54
CA SER A 417 -5.31 -2.43 8.01
C SER A 417 -4.21 -1.99 7.05
N ARG A 418 -3.53 -2.95 6.40
CA ARG A 418 -2.52 -2.67 5.37
C ARG A 418 -3.15 -2.05 4.12
N CYS A 419 -4.29 -2.56 3.64
CA CYS A 419 -5.05 -1.88 2.59
C CYS A 419 -5.40 -0.43 2.98
N ALA A 420 -5.75 -0.18 4.25
CA ALA A 420 -6.05 1.18 4.71
C ALA A 420 -4.84 2.12 4.62
N GLU A 421 -3.63 1.61 4.93
CA GLU A 421 -2.40 2.38 4.81
C GLU A 421 -1.99 2.59 3.33
N LEU A 422 -2.22 1.61 2.46
CA LEU A 422 -1.95 1.73 1.02
C LEU A 422 -2.92 2.69 0.32
N GLN A 423 -4.20 2.71 0.68
CA GLN A 423 -5.18 3.62 0.08
C GLN A 423 -5.09 5.06 0.61
N LYS A 424 -4.27 5.30 1.64
CA LYS A 424 -4.27 6.54 2.43
C LYS A 424 -3.92 7.79 1.61
N ASP A 425 -3.17 7.64 0.51
CA ASP A 425 -2.80 8.72 -0.42
C ASP A 425 -3.86 8.96 -1.50
N HIS A 426 -4.77 8.02 -1.73
CA HIS A 426 -5.67 8.03 -2.87
C HIS A 426 -7.07 8.55 -2.55
N GLN A 427 -7.44 8.58 -1.27
CA GLN A 427 -8.75 9.03 -0.79
C GLN A 427 -9.91 8.60 -1.68
N PRO A 428 -10.09 7.29 -1.85
CA PRO A 428 -11.07 6.79 -2.80
C PRO A 428 -12.49 7.23 -2.41
N ASP A 429 -13.29 7.60 -3.41
CA ASP A 429 -14.73 7.81 -3.21
C ASP A 429 -15.39 6.53 -2.72
N MET A 430 -14.88 5.39 -3.21
CA MET A 430 -15.42 4.06 -2.92
C MET A 430 -14.29 3.04 -2.73
N THR A 431 -14.44 2.19 -1.72
CA THR A 431 -13.53 1.05 -1.49
C THR A 431 -14.31 -0.25 -1.51
N LEU A 432 -14.03 -1.11 -2.48
CA LEU A 432 -14.49 -2.49 -2.49
C LEU A 432 -13.44 -3.39 -1.86
N ARG A 433 -13.78 -4.00 -0.74
CA ARG A 433 -12.96 -5.05 -0.13
C ARG A 433 -13.44 -6.42 -0.58
N LEU A 434 -12.53 -7.22 -1.10
CA LEU A 434 -12.75 -8.60 -1.56
C LEU A 434 -11.75 -9.53 -0.89
N ARG A 435 -12.21 -10.68 -0.42
CA ARG A 435 -11.33 -11.74 0.06
C ARG A 435 -10.79 -12.57 -1.11
N GLU A 436 -9.62 -13.20 -0.93
CA GLU A 436 -8.94 -13.99 -1.96
C GLU A 436 -9.86 -15.03 -2.60
N ASP A 437 -10.70 -15.66 -1.78
CA ASP A 437 -11.59 -16.75 -2.15
C ASP A 437 -13.01 -16.29 -2.53
N THR A 438 -13.24 -14.97 -2.67
CA THR A 438 -14.57 -14.44 -3.04
C THR A 438 -14.73 -14.43 -4.56
N TYR A 439 -15.63 -15.23 -5.10
CA TYR A 439 -15.97 -15.25 -6.52
C TYR A 439 -17.14 -14.30 -6.80
N LEU A 440 -17.04 -13.49 -7.85
CA LEU A 440 -18.10 -12.60 -8.32
C LEU A 440 -18.88 -13.25 -9.45
N LEU A 441 -20.18 -13.41 -9.25
CA LEU A 441 -21.05 -14.16 -10.16
C LEU A 441 -21.55 -13.34 -11.35
N GLN A 442 -21.56 -12.02 -11.21
CA GLN A 442 -21.94 -11.07 -12.26
C GLN A 442 -21.26 -9.73 -11.99
N SER A 443 -21.25 -8.88 -13.00
CA SER A 443 -20.70 -7.52 -12.89
C SER A 443 -21.48 -6.72 -11.86
N MET A 444 -20.76 -6.04 -10.98
CA MET A 444 -21.36 -5.12 -10.01
C MET A 444 -21.21 -3.68 -10.48
N HIS A 445 -22.26 -2.90 -10.26
CA HIS A 445 -22.25 -1.47 -10.48
C HIS A 445 -22.36 -0.77 -9.13
N PRO A 446 -21.30 -0.07 -8.71
CA PRO A 446 -21.31 0.65 -7.44
C PRO A 446 -22.18 1.91 -7.59
N ASP A 447 -23.50 1.78 -7.50
CA ASP A 447 -24.43 2.93 -7.47
C ASP A 447 -24.88 3.23 -6.05
N ALA A 448 -23.90 3.43 -5.17
CA ALA A 448 -24.13 3.71 -3.76
C ALA A 448 -23.95 5.21 -3.49
N GLU A 449 -25.04 5.87 -3.09
CA GLU A 449 -25.04 7.32 -2.86
C GLU A 449 -24.83 7.71 -1.39
N LYS A 450 -25.15 6.81 -0.45
CA LYS A 450 -25.09 7.12 0.99
C LYS A 450 -23.76 6.69 1.57
N GLU A 451 -23.12 7.60 2.29
CA GLU A 451 -21.90 7.30 3.04
C GLU A 451 -22.16 6.19 4.07
N GLY A 452 -21.31 5.16 4.07
CA GLY A 452 -21.47 3.97 4.90
C GLY A 452 -20.88 2.71 4.24
N VAL A 453 -21.17 1.55 4.82
CA VAL A 453 -20.68 0.26 4.34
C VAL A 453 -21.84 -0.59 3.87
N TYR A 454 -21.81 -0.96 2.61
CA TYR A 454 -22.75 -1.86 1.96
C TYR A 454 -22.23 -3.28 2.04
N VAL A 455 -23.11 -4.20 2.41
CA VAL A 455 -22.75 -5.57 2.78
C VAL A 455 -23.79 -6.53 2.25
N PRO A 456 -23.43 -7.78 1.90
CA PRO A 456 -24.40 -8.72 1.37
C PRO A 456 -25.38 -9.13 2.47
N GLN A 457 -26.68 -9.15 2.14
CA GLN A 457 -27.75 -9.61 3.02
C GLN A 457 -27.76 -11.15 3.08
N CYS A 458 -26.72 -11.72 3.68
CA CYS A 458 -26.64 -13.15 3.97
C CYS A 458 -27.10 -13.39 5.42
N ARG A 459 -28.20 -14.14 5.63
CA ARG A 459 -28.72 -14.41 6.99
C ARG A 459 -27.69 -15.03 7.93
N PRO A 460 -26.83 -15.99 7.50
CA PRO A 460 -25.84 -16.59 8.38
C PRO A 460 -24.84 -15.59 8.97
N CYS A 461 -24.63 -14.46 8.29
CA CYS A 461 -23.66 -13.44 8.67
C CYS A 461 -24.30 -12.23 9.38
N GLY A 462 -25.61 -12.28 9.69
CA GLY A 462 -26.32 -11.12 10.27
C GLY A 462 -26.25 -9.87 9.39
N GLY A 463 -26.05 -10.05 8.08
CA GLY A 463 -25.88 -8.97 7.12
C GLY A 463 -24.47 -8.40 6.99
N VAL A 464 -23.46 -8.77 7.80
CA VAL A 464 -22.06 -8.33 7.62
C VAL A 464 -21.15 -9.52 7.44
N ASN A 465 -20.49 -9.57 6.30
CA ASN A 465 -19.72 -10.73 5.88
C ASN A 465 -18.21 -10.43 5.90
N ASP A 466 -17.43 -11.38 6.42
CA ASP A 466 -15.98 -11.38 6.38
C ASP A 466 -15.40 -11.66 4.98
N LYS A 467 -16.22 -11.85 3.94
CA LYS A 467 -15.76 -12.09 2.57
C LYS A 467 -15.64 -10.82 1.73
N ALA A 468 -16.58 -9.90 1.86
CA ALA A 468 -16.55 -8.68 1.08
C ALA A 468 -17.48 -7.61 1.64
N ALA A 469 -17.13 -6.36 1.35
CA ALA A 469 -17.88 -5.19 1.72
C ALA A 469 -17.54 -4.03 0.78
N PHE A 470 -18.48 -3.12 0.63
CA PHE A 470 -18.33 -1.97 -0.23
C PHE A 470 -18.53 -0.68 0.59
N ALA A 471 -17.45 0.04 0.85
CA ALA A 471 -17.47 1.28 1.61
C ALA A 471 -17.57 2.50 0.69
N VAL A 472 -18.44 3.44 1.04
CA VAL A 472 -18.57 4.74 0.35
C VAL A 472 -18.05 5.83 1.29
N GLY A 473 -17.08 6.60 0.81
CA GLY A 473 -16.37 7.64 1.55
C GLY A 473 -15.01 7.17 2.06
N ALA A 474 -13.96 7.98 1.82
CA ALA A 474 -12.58 7.66 2.19
C ALA A 474 -12.39 7.44 3.71
N ASP A 475 -13.01 8.29 4.54
CA ASP A 475 -12.95 8.15 6.00
C ASP A 475 -13.70 6.91 6.50
N VAL A 476 -14.88 6.62 5.93
CA VAL A 476 -15.61 5.37 6.23
C VAL A 476 -14.79 4.15 5.84
N ALA A 477 -14.17 4.14 4.66
CA ALA A 477 -13.30 3.06 4.22
C ALA A 477 -12.10 2.89 5.18
N TYR A 478 -11.44 3.98 5.56
CA TYR A 478 -10.32 3.93 6.51
C TYR A 478 -10.73 3.36 7.86
N ARG A 479 -11.82 3.86 8.46
CA ARG A 479 -12.33 3.35 9.74
C ARG A 479 -12.79 1.90 9.63
N TYR A 480 -13.47 1.51 8.55
CA TYR A 480 -13.91 0.13 8.32
C TYR A 480 -12.73 -0.85 8.26
N LEU A 481 -11.66 -0.50 7.55
CA LEU A 481 -10.50 -1.37 7.36
C LEU A 481 -9.59 -1.45 8.59
N THR A 482 -9.49 -0.39 9.40
CA THR A 482 -8.55 -0.33 10.54
C THR A 482 -9.17 -0.71 11.89
N THR A 483 -10.45 -0.42 12.10
CA THR A 483 -11.11 -0.61 13.41
C THR A 483 -11.08 -2.05 13.91
N PRO A 484 -11.32 -3.10 13.09
CA PRO A 484 -11.33 -4.48 13.58
C PRO A 484 -10.04 -4.89 14.28
N LEU A 485 -8.88 -4.62 13.65
CA LEU A 485 -7.59 -4.93 14.24
C LEU A 485 -7.34 -4.10 15.50
N LYS A 486 -7.66 -2.81 15.46
CA LYS A 486 -7.48 -1.89 16.59
C LYS A 486 -8.27 -2.37 17.82
N LEU A 487 -9.56 -2.67 17.66
CA LEU A 487 -10.39 -3.13 18.78
C LEU A 487 -9.96 -4.50 19.27
N MET A 488 -9.62 -5.41 18.37
CA MET A 488 -9.08 -6.70 18.78
C MET A 488 -7.80 -6.55 19.59
N ARG A 489 -6.93 -5.59 19.28
CA ARG A 489 -5.68 -5.38 20.03
C ARG A 489 -5.86 -4.63 21.36
N THR A 490 -6.80 -3.69 21.42
CA THR A 490 -6.82 -2.68 22.50
C THR A 490 -8.12 -2.67 23.31
N ASP A 491 -9.21 -3.25 22.81
CA ASP A 491 -10.54 -3.09 23.39
C ASP A 491 -11.43 -4.33 23.16
N PHE A 492 -10.86 -5.54 23.29
CA PHE A 492 -11.60 -6.78 23.07
C PHE A 492 -12.73 -6.98 24.10
N ASP A 493 -12.54 -6.52 25.33
CA ASP A 493 -13.57 -6.62 26.37
C ASP A 493 -14.83 -5.82 26.02
N PHE A 494 -14.68 -4.66 25.37
CA PHE A 494 -15.82 -3.92 24.81
C PHE A 494 -16.58 -4.78 23.79
N ILE A 495 -15.87 -5.34 22.80
CA ILE A 495 -16.48 -6.20 21.76
C ILE A 495 -17.26 -7.34 22.43
N ARG A 496 -16.60 -8.04 23.36
CA ARG A 496 -17.19 -9.18 24.08
C ARG A 496 -18.44 -8.81 24.87
N LYS A 497 -18.40 -7.70 25.61
CA LYS A 497 -19.53 -7.24 26.43
C LYS A 497 -20.70 -6.79 25.55
N HIS A 498 -20.43 -6.00 24.51
CA HIS A 498 -21.47 -5.48 23.63
C HIS A 498 -22.14 -6.61 22.84
N HIS A 499 -21.36 -7.54 22.28
CA HIS A 499 -21.89 -8.71 21.57
C HIS A 499 -22.79 -9.56 22.45
N LYS A 500 -22.37 -9.87 23.69
CA LYS A 500 -23.18 -10.67 24.63
C LYS A 500 -24.49 -10.00 25.05
N ALA A 501 -24.55 -8.67 25.00
CA ALA A 501 -25.77 -7.92 25.30
C ALA A 501 -26.80 -7.98 24.15
N HIS A 502 -26.35 -8.16 22.91
CA HIS A 502 -27.20 -8.07 21.71
C HIS A 502 -27.33 -9.37 20.92
N SER A 503 -26.49 -10.37 21.19
CA SER A 503 -26.44 -11.64 20.49
C SER A 503 -26.22 -12.81 21.46
N LYS A 504 -26.86 -13.94 21.14
CA LYS A 504 -26.69 -15.20 21.86
C LYS A 504 -25.64 -16.13 21.21
N GLY A 505 -25.12 -15.76 20.04
CA GLY A 505 -24.20 -16.59 19.25
C GLY A 505 -22.75 -16.51 19.73
N ALA A 506 -21.92 -17.45 19.26
CA ALA A 506 -20.47 -17.38 19.42
C ALA A 506 -19.90 -16.14 18.69
N MET A 507 -18.75 -15.66 19.15
CA MET A 507 -18.07 -14.51 18.55
C MET A 507 -17.15 -14.95 17.41
N GLY A 508 -17.71 -15.03 16.21
CA GLY A 508 -16.98 -15.22 14.97
C GLY A 508 -16.34 -13.92 14.43
N PRO A 509 -15.69 -13.97 13.26
CA PRO A 509 -15.12 -12.78 12.63
C PRO A 509 -16.19 -11.77 12.19
N GLU A 510 -17.38 -12.22 11.79
CA GLU A 510 -18.52 -11.37 11.44
C GLU A 510 -19.02 -10.55 12.64
N ALA A 511 -19.05 -11.16 13.83
CA ALA A 511 -19.41 -10.46 15.07
C ALA A 511 -18.41 -9.33 15.36
N VAL A 512 -17.11 -9.59 15.27
CA VAL A 512 -16.08 -8.55 15.46
C VAL A 512 -16.24 -7.41 14.43
N LEU A 513 -16.54 -7.73 13.17
CA LEU A 513 -16.78 -6.71 12.14
C LEU A 513 -18.03 -5.87 12.45
N MET A 514 -19.14 -6.49 12.87
CA MET A 514 -20.34 -5.78 13.31
C MET A 514 -20.06 -4.81 14.47
N GLU A 515 -19.38 -5.30 15.49
CA GLU A 515 -18.99 -4.51 16.66
C GLU A 515 -18.04 -3.36 16.30
N SER A 516 -17.17 -3.60 15.31
CA SER A 516 -16.27 -2.57 14.76
C SER A 516 -17.05 -1.46 14.06
N LEU A 517 -18.05 -1.79 13.24
CA LEU A 517 -18.92 -0.81 12.59
C LEU A 517 -19.67 0.03 13.62
N PHE A 518 -20.23 -0.61 14.66
CA PHE A 518 -20.93 0.08 15.74
C PHE A 518 -20.01 1.06 16.49
N LYS A 519 -18.84 0.59 16.95
CA LYS A 519 -17.86 1.41 17.67
C LYS A 519 -17.32 2.56 16.82
N ALA A 520 -17.12 2.32 15.53
CA ALA A 520 -16.70 3.34 14.57
C ALA A 520 -17.82 4.29 14.16
N LYS A 521 -19.07 4.07 14.59
CA LYS A 521 -20.26 4.83 14.18
C LYS A 521 -20.48 4.83 12.66
N ILE A 522 -20.22 3.69 12.03
CA ILE A 522 -20.42 3.49 10.59
C ILE A 522 -21.79 2.84 10.37
N LYS A 523 -22.61 3.43 9.49
CA LYS A 523 -23.88 2.83 9.08
C LYS A 523 -23.61 1.66 8.14
N SER A 524 -24.28 0.53 8.37
CA SER A 524 -24.29 -0.59 7.44
C SER A 524 -25.59 -0.64 6.65
N PHE A 525 -25.47 -0.99 5.37
CA PHE A 525 -26.60 -1.12 4.44
C PHE A 525 -26.58 -2.54 3.85
N PRO A 526 -27.47 -3.44 4.31
CA PRO A 526 -27.59 -4.76 3.71
C PRO A 526 -28.12 -4.62 2.27
N LEU A 527 -27.47 -5.31 1.34
CA LEU A 527 -27.84 -5.37 -0.06
C LEU A 527 -28.35 -6.77 -0.41
N PRO A 528 -29.41 -6.88 -1.23
CA PRO A 528 -29.87 -8.19 -1.68
C PRO A 528 -28.78 -8.87 -2.54
N PRO A 529 -28.76 -10.21 -2.62
CA PRO A 529 -27.76 -10.97 -3.38
C PRO A 529 -27.56 -10.48 -4.82
N GLU A 530 -28.59 -9.94 -5.47
CA GLU A 530 -28.54 -9.42 -6.84
C GLU A 530 -27.67 -8.17 -6.96
N SER A 531 -27.62 -7.33 -5.91
CA SER A 531 -26.84 -6.09 -5.90
C SER A 531 -25.38 -6.33 -5.52
N LEU A 532 -25.09 -7.38 -4.75
CA LEU A 532 -23.72 -7.77 -4.39
C LEU A 532 -23.52 -9.29 -4.58
N PRO A 533 -23.43 -9.73 -5.83
CA PRO A 533 -23.62 -11.12 -6.26
C PRO A 533 -22.31 -11.88 -6.17
N MET A 534 -21.99 -12.29 -4.95
CA MET A 534 -20.71 -12.92 -4.64
C MET A 534 -20.88 -14.11 -3.72
N ALA A 535 -19.99 -15.07 -3.89
CA ALA A 535 -19.95 -16.25 -3.06
C ALA A 535 -18.51 -16.66 -2.80
N PRO A 536 -18.16 -17.11 -1.59
CA PRO A 536 -16.89 -17.78 -1.39
C PRO A 536 -16.82 -19.05 -2.24
N ALA A 537 -15.71 -19.23 -2.93
CA ALA A 537 -15.42 -20.38 -3.77
C ALA A 537 -14.10 -21.03 -3.34
N ARG A 538 -13.97 -22.33 -3.59
CA ARG A 538 -12.70 -23.07 -3.46
C ARG A 538 -12.24 -23.54 -4.82
N HIS A 539 -10.93 -23.58 -5.00
CA HIS A 539 -10.32 -24.37 -6.06
C HIS A 539 -10.48 -25.85 -5.74
N ALA A 540 -11.03 -26.59 -6.70
CA ALA A 540 -11.03 -28.05 -6.72
C ALA A 540 -10.40 -28.50 -8.04
N LYS A 541 -9.77 -29.68 -8.03
CA LYS A 541 -9.25 -30.30 -9.25
C LYS A 541 -10.00 -31.61 -9.50
N TYR A 542 -10.49 -31.81 -10.71
CA TYR A 542 -11.15 -33.03 -11.13
C TYR A 542 -10.81 -33.32 -12.59
N GLU A 543 -10.35 -34.54 -12.89
CA GLU A 543 -9.93 -34.96 -14.25
C GLU A 543 -9.01 -33.92 -14.94
N ASP A 544 -7.98 -33.48 -14.20
CA ASP A 544 -7.01 -32.45 -14.64
C ASP A 544 -7.54 -31.03 -14.91
N GLN A 545 -8.83 -30.79 -14.70
CA GLN A 545 -9.44 -29.47 -14.81
C GLN A 545 -9.64 -28.82 -13.43
N PHE A 546 -9.40 -27.51 -13.35
CA PHE A 546 -9.70 -26.73 -12.16
C PHE A 546 -11.15 -26.23 -12.16
N TYR A 547 -11.75 -26.21 -10.98
CA TYR A 547 -13.10 -25.76 -10.73
C TYR A 547 -13.15 -24.77 -9.56
N TYR A 548 -14.06 -23.80 -9.65
CA TYR A 548 -14.55 -23.02 -8.53
C TYR A 548 -15.79 -23.69 -7.94
N CYS A 549 -15.68 -24.21 -6.72
CA CYS A 549 -16.78 -24.86 -6.01
C CYS A 549 -17.32 -23.96 -4.88
N PHE A 550 -18.64 -23.75 -4.85
CA PHE A 550 -19.32 -22.84 -3.92
C PHE A 550 -19.89 -23.59 -2.72
N TYR A 551 -19.74 -23.05 -1.50
CA TYR A 551 -20.19 -23.72 -0.27
C TYR A 551 -21.71 -23.74 -0.11
N ARG A 552 -22.23 -24.79 0.55
CA ARG A 552 -23.65 -24.85 0.94
C ARG A 552 -24.08 -23.78 1.95
N SER A 553 -23.20 -23.41 2.86
CA SER A 553 -23.46 -22.38 3.87
C SER A 553 -23.72 -20.99 3.31
N VAL A 554 -23.35 -20.72 2.05
CA VAL A 554 -23.52 -19.41 1.40
C VAL A 554 -24.55 -19.42 0.29
N GLN A 555 -25.38 -20.47 0.21
CA GLN A 555 -26.43 -20.56 -0.81
C GLN A 555 -27.35 -19.33 -0.81
N GLU A 556 -27.62 -18.76 0.37
CA GLU A 556 -28.46 -17.57 0.53
C GLU A 556 -27.79 -16.27 0.05
N CYS A 557 -26.48 -16.28 -0.18
CA CYS A 557 -25.74 -15.16 -0.77
C CYS A 557 -25.76 -15.18 -2.31
N ILE A 558 -26.30 -16.23 -2.93
CA ILE A 558 -26.32 -16.42 -4.37
C ILE A 558 -27.74 -16.12 -4.87
N PRO A 559 -27.92 -15.22 -5.86
CA PRO A 559 -29.23 -15.01 -6.48
C PRO A 559 -29.83 -16.33 -6.94
N GLU A 560 -31.11 -16.56 -6.67
CA GLU A 560 -31.74 -17.87 -6.88
C GLU A 560 -31.63 -18.34 -8.34
N ALA A 561 -31.82 -17.42 -9.29
CA ALA A 561 -31.66 -17.70 -10.72
C ALA A 561 -30.24 -18.18 -11.05
N THR A 562 -29.22 -17.49 -10.54
CA THR A 562 -27.81 -17.85 -10.71
C THR A 562 -27.51 -19.20 -10.08
N LEU A 563 -28.03 -19.47 -8.89
CA LEU A 563 -27.85 -20.75 -8.23
C LEU A 563 -28.41 -21.92 -9.04
N ARG A 564 -29.62 -21.77 -9.59
CA ARG A 564 -30.23 -22.79 -10.46
C ARG A 564 -29.37 -23.05 -11.70
N GLN A 565 -28.83 -22.00 -12.31
CA GLN A 565 -27.92 -22.13 -13.46
C GLN A 565 -26.62 -22.84 -13.09
N LEU A 566 -26.00 -22.47 -11.96
CA LEU A 566 -24.79 -23.11 -11.45
C LEU A 566 -25.03 -24.60 -11.18
N LYS A 567 -26.13 -24.97 -10.51
CA LYS A 567 -26.50 -26.37 -10.27
C LYS A 567 -26.70 -27.16 -11.57
N ALA A 568 -27.36 -26.55 -12.56
CA ALA A 568 -27.62 -27.21 -13.84
C ALA A 568 -26.36 -27.48 -14.65
N LYS A 569 -25.33 -26.62 -14.52
CA LYS A 569 -24.04 -26.75 -15.21
C LYS A 569 -22.97 -27.48 -14.40
N SER A 570 -23.21 -27.73 -13.11
CA SER A 570 -22.21 -28.30 -12.22
C SER A 570 -21.91 -29.74 -12.61
N PRO A 571 -20.63 -30.11 -12.83
CA PRO A 571 -20.27 -31.50 -12.97
C PRO A 571 -20.54 -32.26 -11.67
N ARG A 572 -20.81 -33.57 -11.80
CA ARG A 572 -20.90 -34.47 -10.66
C ARG A 572 -19.49 -34.85 -10.22
N ILE A 573 -18.91 -34.05 -9.34
CA ILE A 573 -17.59 -34.36 -8.77
C ILE A 573 -17.80 -35.22 -7.51
N ASN A 574 -17.39 -36.49 -7.56
CA ASN A 574 -17.49 -37.40 -6.43
C ASN A 574 -16.71 -36.84 -5.22
N GLY A 575 -17.30 -36.93 -4.01
CA GLY A 575 -16.73 -36.36 -2.78
C GLY A 575 -17.04 -34.86 -2.56
N VAL A 576 -17.38 -34.10 -3.61
CA VAL A 576 -17.67 -32.66 -3.53
C VAL A 576 -19.13 -32.35 -3.20
N ALA A 577 -20.03 -33.29 -3.49
CA ALA A 577 -21.49 -33.11 -3.41
C ALA A 577 -22.05 -32.83 -2.00
N ASN A 578 -21.32 -33.20 -0.94
CA ASN A 578 -21.83 -33.06 0.43
C ASN A 578 -21.66 -31.65 1.00
N GLU A 579 -20.65 -30.90 0.54
CA GLU A 579 -20.30 -29.58 1.12
C GLU A 579 -20.47 -28.41 0.15
N SER A 580 -20.47 -28.68 -1.15
CA SER A 580 -20.69 -27.68 -2.19
C SER A 580 -22.14 -27.67 -2.69
N VAL A 581 -22.56 -26.55 -3.27
CA VAL A 581 -23.86 -26.44 -3.96
C VAL A 581 -23.73 -26.59 -5.46
N ALA A 582 -22.60 -26.13 -6.02
CA ALA A 582 -22.27 -26.20 -7.42
C ALA A 582 -20.76 -25.98 -7.60
N CYS A 583 -20.24 -26.43 -8.74
CA CYS A 583 -18.90 -26.11 -9.22
C CYS A 583 -18.98 -25.57 -10.64
N THR A 584 -18.15 -24.60 -10.98
CA THR A 584 -17.97 -24.10 -12.35
C THR A 584 -16.51 -24.28 -12.76
N PRO A 585 -16.21 -24.66 -14.01
CA PRO A 585 -14.85 -24.65 -14.52
C PRO A 585 -14.18 -23.30 -14.30
N VAL A 586 -12.89 -23.30 -13.96
CA VAL A 586 -12.03 -22.12 -14.16
C VAL A 586 -11.87 -21.98 -15.67
N SER A 587 -12.32 -20.86 -16.24
CA SER A 587 -12.12 -20.58 -17.67
C SER A 587 -10.63 -20.44 -17.93
N ALA A 588 -10.06 -21.29 -18.79
CA ALA A 588 -8.66 -21.19 -19.21
C ALA A 588 -8.38 -19.90 -20.00
#